data_AF-X1TIU7-F1
#
_entry.id   AF-X1TIU7-F1
#
_cell.length_a   1.000
_cell.length_b   1.000
_cell.length_c   1.000
_cell.angle_alpha   90.00
_cell.angle_beta   90.00
_cell.angle_gamma   90.00
#
_symmetry.space_group_name_H-M   'P 1'
#
loop_
_entity.id
_entity.type
_entity.pdbx_description
1 polymer ?
#
loop_
_entity_poly.entity_id
_entity_poly.type
_entity_poly.pdbx_seq_one_letter_code
_entity_poly.pdbx_strand_id
1 'polypeptide(L)'
;MMKNSMFLLLSLVILLPLACSKGEKTKVEIEKSMEEKIKLPDKLKAINDLKKIRDAIVIFRNLNEVNPSSLEELNLELYYQGEYIYDSNKGTVKSKSYPNS
;
A
#
# COMPACT_ATOMS: atom_id res chain seq x y z
N MET A 1 34.10 50.09 -26.30
CA MET A 1 33.36 49.59 -25.12
C MET A 1 32.86 48.17 -25.42
N MET A 2 33.70 47.13 -25.25
CA MET A 2 33.34 45.72 -25.51
C MET A 2 33.85 44.77 -24.41
N LYS A 3 34.18 45.30 -23.22
CA LYS A 3 34.80 44.53 -22.14
C LYS A 3 33.79 44.06 -21.07
N ASN A 4 32.56 44.60 -21.09
CA ASN A 4 31.53 44.32 -20.09
C ASN A 4 30.56 43.20 -20.51
N SER A 5 30.56 42.77 -21.78
CA SER A 5 29.68 41.70 -22.27
C SER A 5 30.19 40.30 -21.91
N MET A 6 31.52 40.14 -21.78
CA MET A 6 32.15 38.84 -21.45
C MET A 6 31.89 38.40 -19.99
N PHE A 7 31.72 39.34 -19.06
CA PHE A 7 31.38 39.04 -17.67
C PHE A 7 29.93 38.57 -17.48
N LEU A 8 29.02 38.99 -18.35
CA LEU A 8 27.60 38.58 -18.33
C LEU A 8 27.39 37.15 -18.84
N LEU A 9 28.18 36.71 -19.82
CA LEU A 9 28.15 35.31 -20.27
C LEU A 9 28.78 34.36 -19.25
N LEU A 10 29.83 34.81 -18.55
CA LEU A 10 30.53 33.96 -17.58
C LEU A 10 29.69 33.72 -16.31
N SER A 11 28.87 34.69 -15.87
CA SER A 11 27.97 34.49 -14.73
C SER A 11 26.82 33.52 -15.03
N LEU A 12 26.35 33.47 -16.28
CA LEU A 12 25.26 32.58 -16.70
C LEU A 12 25.70 31.11 -16.75
N VAL A 13 26.97 30.84 -17.05
CA VAL A 13 27.52 29.47 -17.12
C VAL A 13 27.76 28.86 -15.73
N ILE A 14 28.05 29.68 -14.72
CA ILE A 14 28.35 29.22 -13.34
C ILE A 14 27.07 28.81 -12.57
N LEU A 15 25.88 29.27 -12.99
CA LEU A 15 24.61 28.96 -12.33
C LEU A 15 23.92 27.67 -12.82
N LEU A 16 24.36 27.10 -13.95
CA LEU A 16 23.80 25.87 -14.53
C LEU A 16 23.99 24.58 -13.69
N PRO A 17 25.07 24.35 -12.92
CA PRO A 17 25.26 23.08 -12.22
C PRO A 17 24.34 22.88 -11.00
N LEU A 18 23.75 23.95 -10.45
CA LEU A 18 22.88 23.88 -9.26
C LEU A 18 21.50 23.29 -9.55
N ALA A 19 21.10 23.18 -10.82
CA ALA A 19 19.83 22.60 -11.22
C ALA A 19 19.85 21.06 -11.36
N CYS A 20 21.03 20.42 -11.38
CA CYS A 20 21.15 18.98 -11.69
C CYS A 20 21.00 18.03 -10.49
N SER A 21 21.13 18.49 -9.23
CA SER A 21 21.04 17.60 -8.06
C SER A 21 19.62 17.40 -7.51
N LYS A 22 18.65 18.19 -7.97
CA LYS A 22 17.26 18.19 -7.50
C LYS A 22 16.38 17.14 -8.20
N GLY A 23 16.73 16.79 -9.44
CA GLY A 23 15.97 15.84 -10.27
C GLY A 23 15.97 14.41 -9.73
N GLU A 24 17.10 13.95 -9.20
CA GLU A 24 17.25 12.58 -8.68
C GLU A 24 16.39 12.33 -7.43
N LYS A 25 16.40 13.29 -6.49
CA LYS A 25 15.54 13.24 -5.29
C LYS A 25 14.05 13.30 -5.63
N THR A 26 13.70 14.14 -6.61
CA THR A 26 12.31 14.30 -7.06
C THR A 26 11.80 13.03 -7.74
N LYS A 27 12.64 12.33 -8.52
CA LYS A 27 12.26 11.09 -9.19
C LYS A 27 11.97 9.95 -8.21
N VAL A 28 12.82 9.77 -7.19
CA VAL A 28 12.64 8.75 -6.14
C VAL A 28 11.35 9.01 -5.33
N GLU A 29 11.05 10.26 -5.04
CA GLU A 29 9.86 10.65 -4.28
C GLU A 29 8.57 10.44 -5.08
N ILE A 30 8.61 10.74 -6.40
CA ILE A 30 7.52 10.44 -7.33
C ILE A 30 7.27 8.93 -7.41
N GLU A 31 8.31 8.12 -7.63
CA GLU A 31 8.18 6.66 -7.74
C GLU A 31 7.58 6.05 -6.47
N LYS A 32 8.06 6.45 -5.29
CA LYS A 32 7.50 6.01 -4.01
C LYS A 32 6.04 6.41 -3.84
N SER A 33 5.69 7.65 -4.20
CA SER A 33 4.30 8.12 -4.12
C SER A 33 3.35 7.38 -5.06
N MET A 34 3.83 6.98 -6.24
CA MET A 34 3.06 6.19 -7.20
C MET A 34 2.86 4.76 -6.71
N GLU A 35 3.92 4.13 -6.18
CA GLU A 35 3.84 2.79 -5.62
C GLU A 35 2.89 2.73 -4.41
N GLU A 36 2.95 3.72 -3.51
CA GLU A 36 2.02 3.84 -2.39
C GLU A 36 0.57 4.03 -2.85
N LYS A 37 0.33 4.85 -3.88
CA LYS A 37 -1.01 5.07 -4.44
C LYS A 37 -1.58 3.84 -5.12
N ILE A 38 -0.76 3.02 -5.77
CA ILE A 38 -1.21 1.76 -6.41
C ILE A 38 -1.51 0.70 -5.35
N LYS A 39 -0.71 0.61 -4.28
CA LYS A 39 -0.91 -0.36 -3.20
C LYS A 39 -2.08 -0.01 -2.27
N LEU A 40 -2.48 1.26 -2.20
CA LEU A 40 -3.57 1.70 -1.32
C LEU A 40 -4.92 1.04 -1.68
N PRO A 41 -5.36 1.02 -2.95
CA PRO A 41 -6.54 0.25 -3.37
C PRO A 41 -6.51 -1.22 -2.96
N ASP A 42 -5.37 -1.90 -3.13
CA ASP A 42 -5.25 -3.33 -2.83
C ASP A 42 -5.26 -3.60 -1.33
N LYS A 43 -4.57 -2.76 -0.55
CA LYS A 43 -4.64 -2.80 0.92
C LYS A 43 -6.07 -2.58 1.42
N LEU A 44 -6.81 -1.64 0.82
CA LEU A 44 -8.21 -1.38 1.19
C LEU A 44 -9.12 -2.57 0.89
N LYS A 45 -8.93 -3.25 -0.25
CA LYS A 45 -9.66 -4.49 -0.57
C LYS A 45 -9.38 -5.59 0.45
N ALA A 46 -8.11 -5.80 0.82
CA ALA A 46 -7.73 -6.79 1.82
C ALA A 46 -8.31 -6.48 3.21
N ILE A 47 -8.33 -5.20 3.61
CA ILE A 47 -8.99 -4.75 4.86
C ILE A 47 -10.49 -5.04 4.81
N ASN A 48 -11.14 -4.76 3.67
CA ASN A 48 -12.57 -5.00 3.52
C ASN A 48 -12.93 -6.48 3.60
N ASP A 49 -12.14 -7.35 2.95
CA ASP A 49 -12.27 -8.81 3.08
C ASP A 49 -12.05 -9.26 4.53
N LEU A 50 -11.00 -8.78 5.20
CA LEU A 50 -10.77 -9.09 6.62
C LEU A 50 -11.96 -8.72 7.49
N LYS A 51 -12.57 -7.56 7.26
CA LYS A 51 -13.79 -7.15 7.96
C LYS A 51 -14.93 -8.13 7.69
N LYS A 52 -15.22 -8.44 6.42
CA LYS A 52 -16.27 -9.42 6.04
C LYS A 52 -16.07 -10.76 6.74
N ILE A 53 -14.84 -11.29 6.72
CA ILE A 53 -14.52 -12.57 7.34
C ILE A 53 -14.73 -12.51 8.85
N ARG A 54 -14.23 -11.47 9.53
CA ARG A 54 -14.38 -11.29 10.98
C ARG A 54 -15.86 -11.22 11.38
N ASP A 55 -16.65 -10.45 10.65
CA ASP A 55 -18.09 -10.33 10.91
C ASP A 55 -18.80 -11.68 10.71
N ALA A 56 -18.48 -12.41 9.64
CA ALA A 56 -19.06 -13.72 9.35
C ALA A 56 -18.70 -14.78 10.39
N ILE A 57 -17.45 -14.80 10.87
CA ILE A 57 -17.02 -15.69 11.98
C ILE A 57 -17.84 -15.41 13.24
N VAL A 58 -18.06 -14.13 13.57
CA VAL A 58 -18.87 -13.76 14.75
C VAL A 58 -20.30 -14.25 14.60
N ILE A 59 -20.92 -14.02 13.44
CA ILE A 59 -22.28 -14.49 13.15
C ILE A 59 -22.36 -16.01 13.24
N PHE A 60 -21.45 -16.73 12.58
CA PHE A 60 -21.41 -18.19 12.59
C PHE A 60 -21.30 -18.74 14.02
N ARG A 61 -20.38 -18.19 14.80
CA ARG A 61 -20.18 -18.59 16.20
C ARG A 61 -21.40 -18.33 17.07
N ASN A 62 -22.10 -17.21 16.86
CA ASN A 62 -23.31 -16.92 17.61
C ASN A 62 -24.45 -17.90 17.28
N LEU A 63 -24.47 -18.45 16.07
CA LEU A 63 -25.52 -19.40 15.64
C LEU A 63 -25.20 -20.85 16.02
N ASN A 64 -23.91 -21.21 16.11
CA ASN A 64 -23.47 -22.61 16.27
C ASN A 64 -22.73 -22.87 17.58
N GLU A 65 -22.48 -21.84 18.40
CA GLU A 65 -21.67 -21.87 19.62
C GLU A 65 -20.21 -22.31 19.43
N VAL A 66 -19.77 -22.49 18.18
CA VAL A 66 -18.41 -22.89 17.79
C VAL A 66 -17.89 -22.01 16.66
N ASN A 67 -16.56 -21.87 16.56
CA ASN A 67 -15.94 -21.23 15.40
C ASN A 67 -16.13 -22.13 14.16
N PRO A 68 -16.20 -21.56 12.94
CA PRO A 68 -16.21 -22.37 11.72
C PRO A 68 -14.90 -23.17 11.62
N SER A 69 -14.96 -24.38 11.04
CA SER A 69 -13.75 -25.21 10.95
C SER A 69 -12.76 -24.68 9.91
N SER A 70 -13.27 -23.97 8.91
CA SER A 70 -12.51 -23.33 7.84
C SER A 70 -13.23 -22.09 7.30
N LEU A 71 -12.55 -21.27 6.48
CA LEU A 71 -13.18 -20.08 5.88
C LEU A 71 -14.21 -20.43 4.79
N GLU A 72 -14.07 -21.61 4.18
CA GLU A 72 -14.96 -22.10 3.13
C GLU A 72 -16.39 -22.31 3.63
N GLU A 73 -16.57 -22.68 4.90
CA GLU A 73 -17.90 -22.80 5.54
C GLU A 73 -18.68 -21.48 5.56
N LEU A 74 -17.98 -20.35 5.52
CA LEU A 74 -18.60 -19.02 5.54
C LEU A 74 -19.13 -18.61 4.16
N ASN A 75 -18.76 -19.32 3.09
CA ASN A 75 -19.18 -19.09 1.71
C ASN A 75 -19.08 -17.60 1.28
N LEU A 76 -17.95 -16.97 1.56
CA LEU A 76 -17.74 -15.54 1.34
C LEU A 76 -17.15 -15.26 -0.05
N GLU A 77 -17.69 -14.24 -0.71
CA GLU A 77 -17.06 -13.65 -1.90
C GLU A 77 -15.99 -12.63 -1.46
N LEU A 78 -14.74 -13.05 -1.59
CA LEU A 78 -13.54 -12.29 -1.22
C LEU A 78 -12.79 -11.84 -2.48
N TYR A 79 -12.18 -10.66 -2.43
CA TYR A 79 -11.33 -10.15 -3.51
C TYR A 79 -10.07 -10.99 -3.70
N TYR A 80 -9.48 -11.51 -2.61
CA TYR A 80 -8.24 -12.28 -2.66
C TYR A 80 -8.39 -13.67 -2.04
N GLN A 81 -8.67 -14.66 -2.88
CA GLN A 81 -8.74 -16.06 -2.46
C GLN A 81 -7.35 -16.58 -2.04
N GLY A 82 -7.28 -17.25 -0.89
CA GLY A 82 -6.02 -17.81 -0.36
C GLY A 82 -5.06 -16.82 0.31
N GLU A 83 -5.43 -15.54 0.39
CA GLU A 83 -4.60 -14.48 1.02
C GLU A 83 -4.68 -14.48 2.55
N TYR A 84 -5.69 -15.16 3.12
CA TYR A 84 -5.99 -15.10 4.55
C TYR A 84 -5.52 -16.35 5.29
N ILE A 85 -4.96 -16.14 6.48
CA ILE A 85 -4.60 -17.20 7.42
C ILE A 85 -5.64 -17.17 8.54
N TYR A 86 -6.34 -18.27 8.71
CA TYR A 86 -7.38 -18.46 9.71
C TYR A 86 -6.91 -19.41 10.83
N ASP A 87 -7.15 -19.00 12.08
CA ASP A 87 -6.98 -19.84 13.27
C ASP A 87 -8.37 -20.21 13.80
N SER A 88 -8.80 -21.44 13.51
CA SER A 88 -10.13 -21.96 13.88
C SER A 88 -10.30 -22.15 15.39
N ASN A 89 -9.21 -22.41 16.13
CA ASN A 89 -9.27 -22.53 17.58
C ASN A 89 -9.60 -21.18 18.23
N LYS A 90 -9.06 -20.08 17.67
CA LYS A 90 -9.27 -18.72 18.21
C LYS A 90 -10.40 -17.96 17.52
N GLY A 91 -10.84 -18.41 16.34
CA GLY A 91 -11.79 -17.66 15.52
C GLY A 91 -11.18 -16.34 15.02
N THR A 92 -9.88 -16.32 14.72
CA THR A 92 -9.17 -15.10 14.27
C THR A 92 -8.60 -15.26 12.87
N VAL A 93 -8.54 -14.16 12.13
CA VAL A 93 -8.04 -14.13 10.76
C VAL A 93 -7.06 -12.97 10.55
N LYS A 94 -6.01 -13.22 9.75
CA LYS A 94 -5.01 -12.24 9.33
C LYS A 94 -4.74 -12.35 7.83
N SER A 95 -4.33 -11.25 7.20
CA SER A 95 -3.79 -11.26 5.84
C SER A 95 -2.30 -11.61 5.86
N LYS A 96 -1.84 -12.38 4.85
CA LYS A 96 -0.42 -12.69 4.64
C LYS A 96 0.38 -11.44 4.27
N SER A 97 -0.17 -10.63 3.38
CA SER A 97 0.42 -9.43 2.80
C SER A 97 0.28 -8.20 3.70
N TYR A 98 -0.76 -8.16 4.54
CA TYR A 98 -1.07 -7.05 5.45
C TYR A 98 -1.33 -7.55 6.89
N PRO A 99 -0.31 -8.11 7.59
CA PRO A 99 -0.47 -8.79 8.87
C PRO A 99 -0.88 -7.87 10.04
N ASN A 100 -0.74 -6.55 9.89
CA ASN A 100 -1.05 -5.54 10.90
C ASN A 100 -2.43 -4.86 10.68
N SER A 101 -3.29 -5.43 9.82
CA SER A 101 -4.62 -4.90 9.47
C SER A 101 -5.77 -5.66 10.13
#